data_AF-A0A2T1DXZ9-F1
#
_entry.id   AF-A0A2T1DXZ9-F1
#
_cell.length_a   1.000
_cell.length_b   1.000
_cell.length_c   1.000
_cell.angle_alpha   90.00
_cell.angle_beta   90.00
_cell.angle_gamma   90.00
#
_symmetry.space_group_name_H-M   'P 1'
#
loop_
_entity.id
_entity.type
_entity.pdbx_description
1 polymer ?
#
loop_
_entity_poly.entity_id
_entity_poly.type
_entity_poly.pdbx_seq_one_letter_code
_entity_poly.pdbx_strand_id
1 'polypeptide(L)'
;MACCIYCIDNDILQKLATLDLFDETITLFDANPEQINILPTAKFKFQRDWEKLQKGRSRNPEARFINYEKTIELAEKLPQIADAKIDQSLFVQLSEFEGIDKGEAILTAYAAQILQETEPSQAFIFTGDKNYLRALAGVEIAIIQENFSHKFWCLEQLVLKAIDAYGFEAVRDKIAPVRECDKAIKAVFGSGEFSTLENSLTTLNSYIETLREETGSLLHPYPNEP
;
A
#
# COMPACT_ATOMS: atom_id res chain seq x y z
N MET A 1 -18.35 -5.49 -17.18
CA MET A 1 -17.83 -4.74 -16.03
C MET A 1 -16.35 -4.56 -16.27
N ALA A 2 -15.82 -3.36 -16.08
CA ALA A 2 -14.38 -3.17 -16.17
C ALA A 2 -13.71 -3.99 -15.07
N CYS A 3 -12.68 -4.77 -15.41
CA CYS A 3 -11.93 -5.53 -14.41
C CYS A 3 -11.02 -4.56 -13.66
N CYS A 4 -11.11 -4.53 -12.33
CA CYS A 4 -10.23 -3.72 -11.50
C CYS A 4 -9.16 -4.61 -10.85
N ILE A 5 -7.89 -4.21 -10.96
CA ILE A 5 -6.74 -4.91 -10.39
C ILE A 5 -6.09 -4.04 -9.32
N TYR A 6 -5.67 -4.66 -8.22
CA TYR A 6 -5.02 -4.00 -7.09
C TYR A 6 -3.62 -4.56 -6.92
N CYS A 7 -2.61 -3.72 -7.10
CA CYS A 7 -1.21 -4.05 -6.91
C CYS A 7 -0.80 -3.59 -5.51
N ILE A 8 -0.53 -4.54 -4.61
CA ILE A 8 -0.22 -4.23 -3.21
C ILE A 8 1.29 -4.32 -3.00
N ASP A 9 1.90 -3.21 -2.61
CA ASP A 9 3.29 -3.21 -2.17
C ASP A 9 3.46 -4.04 -0.89
N ASN A 10 4.64 -4.64 -0.74
CA ASN A 10 5.04 -5.43 0.41
C ASN A 10 4.82 -4.70 1.73
N ASP A 11 5.15 -3.40 1.80
CA ASP A 11 4.97 -2.65 3.06
C ASP A 11 3.49 -2.53 3.43
N ILE A 12 2.61 -2.27 2.46
CA ILE A 12 1.16 -2.26 2.68
C ILE A 12 0.64 -3.64 3.05
N LEU A 13 1.06 -4.71 2.35
CA LEU A 13 0.62 -6.06 2.67
C LEU A 13 0.92 -6.41 4.14
N GLN A 14 2.15 -6.11 4.59
CA GLN A 14 2.58 -6.32 5.96
C GLN A 14 1.77 -5.48 6.95
N LYS A 15 1.52 -4.21 6.64
CA LYS A 15 0.80 -3.29 7.51
C LYS A 15 -0.66 -3.68 7.63
N LEU A 16 -1.37 -3.91 6.53
CA LEU A 16 -2.77 -4.34 6.57
C LEU A 16 -2.94 -5.68 7.30
N ALA A 17 -2.01 -6.62 7.13
CA ALA A 17 -2.01 -7.88 7.87
C ALA A 17 -1.75 -7.66 9.38
N THR A 18 -0.86 -6.75 9.73
CA THR A 18 -0.52 -6.43 11.12
C THR A 18 -1.65 -5.71 11.83
N LEU A 19 -2.27 -4.75 11.15
CA LEU A 19 -3.39 -3.94 11.64
C LEU A 19 -4.73 -4.70 11.64
N ASP A 20 -4.75 -5.95 11.15
CA ASP A 20 -5.97 -6.74 10.95
C ASP A 20 -7.04 -6.00 10.11
N LEU A 21 -6.58 -5.35 9.02
CA LEU A 21 -7.43 -4.58 8.10
C LEU A 21 -7.38 -5.09 6.66
N PHE A 22 -6.65 -6.17 6.38
CA PHE A 22 -6.51 -6.68 5.02
C PHE A 22 -7.88 -7.09 4.44
N ASP A 23 -8.61 -7.96 5.13
CA ASP A 23 -9.87 -8.52 4.64
C ASP A 23 -10.96 -7.41 4.53
N GLU A 24 -10.99 -6.47 5.49
CA GLU A 24 -11.82 -5.26 5.42
C GLU A 24 -11.49 -4.40 4.21
N THR A 25 -10.21 -4.19 3.92
CA THR A 25 -9.75 -3.39 2.78
C THR A 25 -10.22 -4.05 1.49
N ILE A 26 -9.98 -5.35 1.31
CA ILE A 26 -10.40 -6.06 0.10
C ILE A 26 -11.93 -5.96 -0.12
N THR A 27 -12.70 -6.05 0.96
CA THR A 27 -14.16 -5.87 0.93
C THR A 27 -14.56 -4.44 0.51
N LEU A 28 -13.88 -3.40 1.03
CA LEU A 28 -14.16 -2.00 0.71
C LEU A 28 -13.89 -1.63 -0.76
N PHE A 29 -13.03 -2.39 -1.40
CA PHE A 29 -12.69 -2.22 -2.81
C PHE A 29 -13.44 -3.19 -3.72
N ASP A 30 -14.41 -3.94 -3.19
CA ASP A 30 -15.18 -4.96 -3.93
C ASP A 30 -14.27 -5.90 -4.75
N ALA A 31 -13.12 -6.24 -4.15
CA ALA A 31 -12.06 -6.96 -4.82
C ALA A 31 -12.12 -8.46 -4.46
N ASN A 32 -11.92 -9.32 -5.45
CA ASN A 32 -11.70 -10.74 -5.24
C ASN A 32 -10.20 -11.04 -5.13
N PRO A 33 -9.81 -12.17 -4.49
CA PRO A 33 -8.41 -12.57 -4.38
C PRO A 33 -7.66 -12.63 -5.72
N GLU A 34 -8.32 -13.01 -6.83
CA GLU A 34 -7.67 -13.04 -8.15
C GLU A 34 -7.33 -11.65 -8.71
N GLN A 35 -7.95 -10.60 -8.18
CA GLN A 35 -7.72 -9.21 -8.58
C GLN A 35 -6.59 -8.55 -7.79
N ILE A 36 -6.09 -9.22 -6.74
CA ILE A 36 -5.03 -8.71 -5.88
C ILE A 36 -3.70 -9.31 -6.34
N ASN A 37 -2.76 -8.45 -6.71
CA ASN A 37 -1.44 -8.86 -7.17
C ASN A 37 -0.38 -8.29 -6.23
N ILE A 38 0.54 -9.15 -5.79
CA ILE A 38 1.65 -8.79 -4.91
C ILE A 38 2.99 -9.06 -5.59
N LEU A 39 4.05 -8.50 -5.03
CA LEU A 39 5.41 -8.78 -5.49
C LEU A 39 5.80 -10.24 -5.22
N PRO A 40 6.48 -10.91 -6.18
CA PRO A 40 6.92 -12.30 -5.99
C PRO A 40 7.94 -12.47 -4.85
N THR A 41 8.59 -11.37 -4.46
CA THR A 41 9.58 -11.33 -3.37
C THR A 41 8.95 -11.28 -1.98
N ALA A 42 7.64 -11.01 -1.86
CA ALA A 42 6.91 -10.82 -0.61
C ALA A 42 7.20 -11.93 0.40
N LYS A 43 6.84 -13.18 0.03
CA LYS A 43 6.98 -14.36 0.88
C LYS A 43 8.40 -14.52 1.43
N PHE A 44 9.40 -14.49 0.55
CA PHE A 44 10.79 -14.72 0.93
C PHE A 44 11.34 -13.58 1.80
N LYS A 45 10.92 -12.33 1.55
CA LYS A 45 11.26 -11.17 2.37
C LYS A 45 10.75 -11.36 3.80
N PHE A 46 9.46 -11.65 3.97
CA PHE A 46 8.84 -11.77 5.29
C PHE A 46 9.31 -13.00 6.07
N GLN A 47 9.51 -14.15 5.42
CA GLN A 47 10.10 -15.34 6.05
C GLN A 47 11.49 -15.03 6.62
N ARG A 48 12.34 -14.38 5.81
CA ARG A 48 13.69 -14.02 6.24
C ARG A 48 13.68 -13.03 7.41
N ASP A 49 12.78 -12.05 7.40
CA ASP A 49 12.70 -11.05 8.47
C ASP A 49 12.11 -11.64 9.76
N TRP A 50 11.13 -12.54 9.65
CA TRP A 50 10.63 -13.33 10.78
C TRP A 50 11.73 -14.21 11.41
N GLU A 51 12.51 -14.91 10.59
CA GLU A 51 13.64 -15.71 11.07
C GLU A 51 14.70 -14.86 11.79
N LYS A 52 14.99 -13.65 11.29
CA LYS A 52 15.91 -12.73 11.97
C LYS A 52 15.36 -12.33 13.32
N LEU A 53 14.07 -12.04 13.43
CA LEU A 53 13.43 -11.70 14.70
C LEU A 53 13.52 -12.86 15.69
N GLN A 54 13.13 -14.07 15.29
CA GLN A 54 13.18 -15.27 16.14
C GLN A 54 14.59 -15.57 16.65
N LYS A 55 15.62 -15.30 15.82
CA LYS A 55 17.03 -15.51 16.18
C LYS A 55 17.65 -14.31 16.91
N GLY A 56 16.87 -13.29 17.28
CA GLY A 56 17.36 -12.07 17.96
C GLY A 56 18.31 -11.21 17.10
N ARG A 57 18.27 -11.38 15.77
CA ARG A 57 19.12 -10.68 14.78
C ARG A 57 18.41 -9.51 14.09
N SER A 58 17.12 -9.31 14.37
CA SER A 58 16.40 -8.14 13.86
C SER A 58 16.97 -6.87 14.49
N ARG A 59 17.33 -5.91 13.64
CA ARG A 59 17.74 -4.57 14.07
C ARG A 59 16.58 -3.57 14.09
N ASN A 60 15.42 -3.97 13.54
CA ASN A 60 14.23 -3.14 13.54
C ASN A 60 13.42 -3.42 14.82
N PRO A 61 13.31 -2.48 15.77
CA PRO A 61 12.51 -2.66 16.98
C PRO A 61 11.00 -2.75 16.70
N GLU A 62 10.53 -2.22 15.56
CA GLU A 62 9.13 -2.30 15.13
C GLU A 62 8.76 -3.74 14.72
N ALA A 63 9.76 -4.56 14.37
CA ALA A 63 9.54 -5.92 13.88
C ALA A 63 8.78 -6.83 14.85
N ARG A 64 8.85 -6.58 16.15
CA ARG A 64 8.14 -7.38 17.17
C ARG A 64 6.62 -7.19 17.15
N PHE A 65 6.13 -6.11 16.53
CA PHE A 65 4.70 -5.82 16.43
C PHE A 65 4.09 -6.35 15.13
N ILE A 66 4.92 -6.76 14.17
CA ILE A 66 4.47 -7.24 12.86
C ILE A 66 3.85 -8.63 13.00
N ASN A 67 2.67 -8.82 12.39
CA ASN A 67 2.04 -10.13 12.26
C ASN A 67 2.63 -10.91 11.07
N TYR A 68 3.83 -11.47 11.26
CA TYR A 68 4.54 -12.22 10.21
C TYR A 68 3.77 -13.45 9.76
N GLU A 69 3.06 -14.14 10.66
CA GLU A 69 2.30 -15.35 10.33
C GLU A 69 1.22 -15.04 9.30
N LYS A 70 0.34 -14.07 9.59
CA LYS A 70 -0.70 -13.63 8.64
C LYS A 70 -0.10 -13.03 7.37
N THR A 71 0.98 -12.25 7.48
CA THR A 71 1.63 -11.64 6.30
C THR A 71 2.16 -12.70 5.34
N ILE A 72 2.82 -13.75 5.86
CA ILE A 72 3.36 -14.86 5.06
C ILE A 72 2.21 -15.68 4.48
N GLU A 73 1.17 -15.98 5.27
CA GLU A 73 -0.03 -16.68 4.80
C GLU A 73 -0.67 -15.97 3.60
N LEU A 74 -0.84 -14.64 3.68
CA LEU A 74 -1.36 -13.85 2.57
C LEU A 74 -0.42 -13.90 1.36
N ALA A 75 0.90 -13.75 1.59
CA ALA A 75 1.88 -13.80 0.51
C ALA A 75 1.96 -15.16 -0.21
N GLU A 76 1.49 -16.23 0.42
CA GLU A 76 1.39 -17.57 -0.18
C GLU A 76 0.11 -17.77 -0.99
N LYS A 77 -0.99 -17.12 -0.59
CA LYS A 77 -2.32 -17.31 -1.20
C LYS A 77 -2.60 -16.34 -2.34
N LEU A 78 -2.05 -15.14 -2.28
CA LEU A 78 -2.34 -14.08 -3.26
C LEU A 78 -1.57 -14.29 -4.57
N PRO A 79 -2.18 -13.96 -5.72
CA PRO A 79 -1.51 -13.91 -7.01
C PRO A 79 -0.23 -13.05 -6.97
N GLN A 80 0.82 -13.55 -7.63
CA GLN A 80 2.09 -12.84 -7.75
C GLN A 80 2.24 -12.28 -9.16
N ILE A 81 2.81 -11.07 -9.24
CA ILE A 81 3.16 -10.45 -10.51
C ILE A 81 4.22 -11.30 -11.20
N ALA A 82 3.90 -11.82 -12.38
CA ALA A 82 4.83 -12.61 -13.18
C ALA A 82 5.69 -11.68 -14.06
N ASP A 83 7.00 -11.93 -14.11
CA ASP A 83 7.96 -11.15 -14.91
C ASP A 83 7.59 -11.07 -16.39
N ALA A 84 6.90 -12.08 -16.93
CA ALA A 84 6.46 -12.11 -18.33
C ALA A 84 5.31 -11.11 -18.63
N LYS A 85 4.70 -10.52 -17.60
CA LYS A 85 3.56 -9.61 -17.71
C LYS A 85 3.92 -8.14 -17.52
N ILE A 86 5.21 -7.79 -17.45
CA ILE A 86 5.64 -6.39 -17.30
C ILE A 86 6.35 -5.89 -18.56
N ASP A 87 6.14 -4.62 -18.87
CA ASP A 87 6.94 -3.92 -19.89
C ASP A 87 8.37 -3.75 -19.37
N GLN A 88 9.30 -4.51 -19.96
CA GLN A 88 10.71 -4.50 -19.57
C GLN A 88 11.39 -3.15 -19.88
N SER A 89 10.94 -2.43 -20.91
CA SER A 89 11.50 -1.11 -21.23
C SER A 89 11.10 -0.10 -20.17
N LEU A 90 9.83 -0.08 -19.79
CA LEU A 90 9.34 0.79 -18.71
C LEU A 90 9.98 0.45 -17.37
N PHE A 91 10.09 -0.85 -17.04
CA PHE A 91 10.76 -1.31 -15.83
C PHE A 91 12.22 -0.82 -15.72
N VAL A 92 12.98 -0.92 -16.82
CA VAL A 92 14.38 -0.45 -16.85
C VAL A 92 14.43 1.07 -16.62
N GLN A 93 13.60 1.84 -17.32
CA GLN A 93 13.55 3.30 -17.16
C GLN A 93 13.21 3.68 -15.72
N LEU A 94 12.18 3.09 -15.12
CA LEU A 94 11.77 3.36 -13.75
C LEU A 94 12.87 2.99 -12.73
N SER A 95 13.59 1.90 -12.97
CA SER A 95 14.68 1.44 -12.09
C SER A 95 15.90 2.37 -12.09
N GLU A 96 15.99 3.32 -13.02
CA GLU A 96 17.07 4.33 -13.07
C GLU A 96 16.77 5.56 -12.20
N PHE A 97 15.51 5.75 -11.77
CA PHE A 97 15.12 6.89 -10.94
C PHE A 97 15.48 6.66 -9.47
N GLU A 98 16.16 7.64 -8.87
CA GLU A 98 16.39 7.65 -7.44
C GLU A 98 15.06 7.75 -6.69
N GLY A 99 14.87 6.87 -5.70
CA GLY A 99 13.64 6.80 -4.93
C GLY A 99 12.58 5.84 -5.48
N ILE A 100 12.86 5.13 -6.59
CA ILE A 100 12.04 4.01 -7.06
C ILE A 100 12.86 2.72 -6.95
N ASP A 101 12.46 1.82 -6.06
CA ASP A 101 13.12 0.52 -5.93
C ASP A 101 12.65 -0.48 -7.01
N LYS A 102 13.32 -1.64 -7.09
CA LYS A 102 12.99 -2.66 -8.09
C LYS A 102 11.57 -3.22 -7.93
N GLY A 103 11.08 -3.37 -6.71
CA GLY A 103 9.72 -3.83 -6.45
C GLY A 103 8.70 -2.79 -6.89
N GLU A 104 8.94 -1.53 -6.58
CA GLU A 104 8.08 -0.41 -7.00
C GLU A 104 8.05 -0.27 -8.52
N ALA A 105 9.20 -0.37 -9.18
CA ALA A 105 9.27 -0.39 -10.64
C ALA A 105 8.49 -1.56 -11.26
N ILE A 106 8.52 -2.75 -10.67
CA ILE A 106 7.71 -3.91 -11.11
C ILE A 106 6.21 -3.61 -10.94
N LEU A 107 5.78 -3.08 -9.79
CA LEU A 107 4.38 -2.73 -9.53
C LEU A 107 3.86 -1.73 -10.56
N THR A 108 4.62 -0.67 -10.82
CA THR A 108 4.25 0.37 -11.80
C THR A 108 4.22 -0.16 -13.20
N ALA A 109 5.25 -0.91 -13.63
CA ALA A 109 5.29 -1.47 -14.98
C ALA A 109 4.13 -2.45 -15.21
N TYR A 110 3.76 -3.23 -14.19
CA TYR A 110 2.62 -4.13 -14.26
C TYR A 110 1.29 -3.38 -14.34
N ALA A 111 1.06 -2.38 -13.48
CA ALA A 111 -0.14 -1.56 -13.52
C ALA A 111 -0.28 -0.82 -14.87
N ALA A 112 0.82 -0.30 -15.40
CA ALA A 112 0.87 0.36 -16.71
C ALA A 112 0.50 -0.61 -17.85
N GLN A 113 0.94 -1.88 -17.77
CA GLN A 113 0.56 -2.91 -18.74
C GLN A 113 -0.97 -3.12 -18.73
N ILE A 114 -1.57 -3.25 -17.54
CA ILE A 114 -3.02 -3.45 -17.39
C ILE A 114 -3.82 -2.26 -17.93
N LEU A 115 -3.37 -1.04 -17.64
CA LEU A 115 -4.05 0.19 -18.10
C LEU A 115 -4.02 0.37 -19.62
N GLN A 116 -3.09 -0.30 -20.31
CA GLN A 116 -2.98 -0.30 -21.77
C GLN A 116 -3.71 -1.48 -22.45
N GLU A 117 -4.32 -2.38 -21.69
CA GLU A 117 -5.06 -3.50 -22.28
C GLU A 117 -6.25 -2.99 -23.11
N THR A 118 -6.60 -3.77 -24.14
CA THR A 118 -7.67 -3.42 -25.09
C THR A 118 -9.07 -3.52 -24.49
N GLU A 119 -9.22 -4.33 -23.45
CA GLU A 119 -10.45 -4.40 -22.66
C GLU A 119 -10.42 -3.33 -21.56
N PRO A 120 -11.57 -2.72 -21.21
CA PRO A 120 -11.61 -1.69 -20.17
C PRO A 120 -11.21 -2.29 -18.83
N SER A 121 -9.98 -2.02 -18.42
CA SER A 121 -9.41 -2.45 -17.14
C SER A 121 -8.96 -1.23 -16.34
N GLN A 122 -8.97 -1.36 -15.02
CA GLN A 122 -8.40 -0.38 -14.09
C GLN A 122 -7.33 -1.07 -13.26
N ALA A 123 -6.28 -0.33 -12.93
CA ALA A 123 -5.25 -0.79 -12.00
C ALA A 123 -5.01 0.30 -10.96
N PHE A 124 -4.96 -0.11 -9.69
CA PHE A 124 -4.57 0.73 -8.58
C PHE A 124 -3.36 0.14 -7.87
N ILE A 125 -2.51 1.01 -7.33
CA ILE A 125 -1.36 0.62 -6.52
C ILE A 125 -1.59 1.07 -5.09
N PHE A 126 -1.42 0.16 -4.14
CA PHE A 126 -1.41 0.49 -2.72
C PHE A 126 0.04 0.54 -2.25
N THR A 127 0.47 1.69 -1.72
CA THR A 127 1.84 1.86 -1.21
C THR A 127 1.88 2.67 0.08
N GLY A 128 2.82 2.32 0.96
CA GLY A 128 3.14 3.09 2.17
C GLY A 128 4.35 4.00 1.96
N ASP A 129 5.08 3.86 0.85
CA ASP A 129 6.30 4.60 0.57
C ASP A 129 5.98 5.95 -0.08
N LYS A 130 6.19 7.01 0.71
CA LYS A 130 5.98 8.40 0.28
C LYS A 130 7.13 8.89 -0.61
N ASN A 131 8.33 8.35 -0.45
CA ASN A 131 9.47 8.72 -1.30
C ASN A 131 9.27 8.17 -2.72
N TYR A 132 8.74 6.96 -2.82
CA TYR A 132 8.34 6.39 -4.10
C TYR A 132 7.31 7.24 -4.84
N LEU A 133 6.24 7.65 -4.16
CA LEU A 133 5.23 8.52 -4.79
C LEU A 133 5.82 9.86 -5.23
N ARG A 134 6.70 10.47 -4.42
CA ARG A 134 7.40 11.72 -4.78
C ARG A 134 8.34 11.53 -5.96
N ALA A 135 9.08 10.42 -5.99
CA ALA A 135 9.96 10.09 -7.11
C ALA A 135 9.14 9.91 -8.39
N LEU A 136 8.04 9.15 -8.32
CA LEU A 136 7.15 8.92 -9.45
C LEU A 136 6.48 10.19 -9.96
N ALA A 137 6.13 11.14 -9.09
CA ALA A 137 5.59 12.43 -9.49
C ALA A 137 6.56 13.25 -10.35
N GLY A 138 7.87 13.03 -10.19
CA GLY A 138 8.92 13.64 -11.00
C GLY A 138 9.27 12.86 -12.28
N VAL A 139 8.65 11.71 -12.55
CA VAL A 139 8.96 10.88 -13.71
C VAL A 139 8.31 11.47 -14.97
N GLU A 140 9.13 11.98 -15.88
CA GLU A 140 8.69 12.54 -17.17
C GLU A 140 8.53 11.46 -18.28
N ILE A 141 7.86 10.36 -17.95
CA ILE A 141 7.52 9.31 -18.92
C ILE A 141 6.04 9.43 -19.28
N ALA A 142 5.73 9.58 -20.57
CA ALA A 142 4.38 9.86 -21.08
C ALA A 142 3.31 8.90 -20.51
N ILE A 143 3.58 7.59 -20.55
CA ILE A 143 2.63 6.60 -20.02
C ILE A 143 2.31 6.81 -18.53
N ILE A 144 3.28 7.23 -17.73
CA ILE A 144 3.08 7.50 -16.31
C ILE A 144 2.22 8.75 -16.14
N GLN A 145 2.58 9.84 -16.81
CA GLN A 145 1.87 11.12 -16.74
C GLN A 145 0.42 11.03 -17.22
N GLU A 146 0.16 10.22 -18.25
CA GLU A 146 -1.18 10.09 -18.84
C GLU A 146 -2.10 9.15 -18.06
N ASN A 147 -1.57 8.08 -17.45
CA ASN A 147 -2.40 6.98 -16.96
C ASN A 147 -2.44 6.83 -15.43
N PHE A 148 -1.49 7.41 -14.68
CA PHE A 148 -1.39 7.21 -13.24
C PHE A 148 -2.08 8.27 -12.38
N SER A 149 -2.76 9.22 -13.01
CA SER A 149 -3.65 10.12 -12.30
C SER A 149 -4.71 9.32 -11.53
N HIS A 150 -4.77 9.56 -10.23
CA HIS A 150 -5.68 8.96 -9.25
C HIS A 150 -5.53 7.44 -9.07
N LYS A 151 -4.38 6.86 -9.40
CA LYS A 151 -4.15 5.40 -9.33
C LYS A 151 -3.52 4.90 -8.04
N PHE A 152 -3.16 5.78 -7.12
CA PHE A 152 -2.50 5.40 -5.87
C PHE A 152 -3.40 5.55 -4.66
N TRP A 153 -3.32 4.57 -3.76
CA TRP A 153 -3.86 4.66 -2.41
C TRP A 153 -2.73 4.53 -1.40
N CYS A 154 -2.62 5.49 -0.49
CA CYS A 154 -1.68 5.40 0.62
C CYS A 154 -2.32 4.73 1.84
N LEU A 155 -1.49 4.26 2.78
CA LEU A 155 -1.97 3.63 4.01
C LEU A 155 -2.98 4.49 4.77
N GLU A 156 -2.74 5.80 4.87
CA GLU A 156 -3.63 6.73 5.56
C GLU A 156 -5.02 6.78 4.92
N GLN A 157 -5.11 6.73 3.58
CA GLN A 157 -6.40 6.68 2.89
C GLN A 157 -7.12 5.35 3.13
N LEU A 158 -6.38 4.22 3.17
CA LEU A 158 -6.96 2.92 3.45
C LEU A 158 -7.54 2.86 4.88
N VAL A 159 -6.79 3.38 5.86
CA VAL A 159 -7.25 3.46 7.26
C VAL A 159 -8.44 4.40 7.40
N LEU A 160 -8.41 5.57 6.75
CA LEU A 160 -9.54 6.51 6.76
C LEU A 160 -10.80 5.87 6.16
N LYS A 161 -10.67 5.15 5.03
CA LYS A 161 -11.77 4.43 4.40
C LYS A 161 -12.33 3.32 5.30
N ALA A 162 -11.48 2.64 6.06
CA ALA A 162 -11.91 1.68 7.07
C ALA A 162 -12.68 2.35 8.22
N ILE A 163 -12.24 3.53 8.70
CA ILE A 163 -12.94 4.28 9.75
C ILE A 163 -14.34 4.68 9.26
N ASP A 164 -14.45 5.20 8.04
CA ASP A 164 -15.72 5.64 7.47
C ASP A 164 -16.73 4.50 7.34
N ALA A 165 -16.26 3.29 7.02
CA ALA A 165 -17.13 2.14 6.79
C ALA A 165 -17.46 1.31 8.04
N TYR A 166 -16.48 1.12 8.93
CA TYR A 166 -16.59 0.21 10.07
C TYR A 166 -16.68 0.92 11.42
N GLY A 167 -16.49 2.24 11.45
CA GLY A 167 -16.48 3.05 12.67
C GLY A 167 -15.10 3.13 13.30
N PHE A 168 -14.84 4.26 13.96
CA PHE A 168 -13.53 4.56 14.52
C PHE A 168 -13.12 3.61 15.64
N GLU A 169 -14.02 3.28 16.55
CA GLU A 169 -13.72 2.40 17.69
C GLU A 169 -13.29 1.01 17.20
N ALA A 170 -13.98 0.45 16.21
CA ALA A 170 -13.65 -0.85 15.63
C ALA A 170 -12.25 -0.86 15.00
N VAL A 171 -11.90 0.19 14.25
CA VAL A 171 -10.57 0.33 13.64
C VAL A 171 -9.50 0.59 14.70
N ARG A 172 -9.76 1.49 15.65
CA ARG A 172 -8.84 1.82 16.76
C ARG A 172 -8.50 0.57 17.55
N ASP A 173 -9.48 -0.26 17.90
CA ASP A 173 -9.27 -1.43 18.77
C ASP A 173 -8.37 -2.49 18.12
N LYS A 174 -8.37 -2.57 16.78
CA LYS A 174 -7.43 -3.39 16.01
C LYS A 174 -6.04 -2.78 15.90
N ILE A 175 -5.96 -1.47 15.63
CA ILE A 175 -4.71 -0.77 15.39
C ILE A 175 -3.93 -0.50 16.68
N ALA A 176 -4.60 -0.06 17.74
CA ALA A 176 -3.96 0.45 18.96
C ALA A 176 -2.94 -0.53 19.58
N PRO A 177 -3.19 -1.85 19.67
CA PRO A 177 -2.22 -2.81 20.22
C PRO A 177 -0.92 -2.93 19.42
N VAL A 178 -0.98 -2.69 18.11
CA VAL A 178 0.14 -2.91 17.16
C VAL A 178 0.65 -1.63 16.52
N ARG A 179 0.10 -0.46 16.88
CA ARG A 179 0.40 0.87 16.29
C ARG A 179 1.88 1.21 16.17
N GLU A 180 2.72 0.61 17.02
CA GLU A 180 4.17 0.76 17.00
C GLU A 180 4.84 0.09 15.77
N CYS A 181 4.09 -0.64 14.95
CA CYS A 181 4.59 -1.22 13.69
C CYS A 181 4.86 -0.19 12.59
N ASP A 182 4.26 1.00 12.69
CA ASP A 182 4.42 2.08 11.72
C ASP A 182 4.39 3.45 12.38
N LYS A 183 5.25 4.36 11.94
CA LYS A 183 5.39 5.69 12.56
C LYS A 183 4.19 6.61 12.30
N ALA A 184 3.61 6.57 11.12
CA ALA A 184 2.44 7.41 10.79
C ALA A 184 1.22 6.92 11.56
N ILE A 185 0.99 5.60 11.60
CA ILE A 185 -0.07 4.99 12.39
C ILE A 185 0.12 5.25 13.88
N LYS A 186 1.35 5.14 14.39
CA LYS A 186 1.67 5.52 15.77
C LYS A 186 1.33 6.99 16.05
N ALA A 187 1.54 7.91 15.12
CA ALA A 187 1.16 9.30 15.31
C ALA A 187 -0.36 9.47 15.36
N VAL A 188 -1.10 8.82 14.45
CA VAL A 188 -2.57 8.88 14.35
C VAL A 188 -3.25 8.30 15.58
N PHE A 189 -2.74 7.19 16.11
CA PHE A 189 -3.33 6.46 17.24
C PHE A 189 -2.43 6.48 18.50
N GLY A 190 -1.61 7.52 18.66
CA GLY A 190 -0.54 7.55 19.68
C GLY A 190 -1.02 7.36 21.11
N SER A 191 -2.24 7.84 21.41
CA SER A 191 -2.92 7.68 22.70
C SER A 191 -3.53 6.28 22.91
N GLY A 192 -3.36 5.35 21.96
CA GLY A 192 -3.87 3.99 22.02
C GLY A 192 -5.39 3.96 22.16
N GLU A 193 -5.88 3.30 23.21
CA GLU A 193 -7.31 3.21 23.54
C GLU A 193 -7.95 4.59 23.81
N PHE A 194 -7.16 5.57 24.24
CA PHE A 194 -7.61 6.96 24.48
C PHE A 194 -7.53 7.84 23.23
N SER A 195 -7.19 7.28 22.07
CA SER A 195 -7.27 8.03 20.81
C SER A 195 -8.71 8.45 20.54
N THR A 196 -8.90 9.66 20.04
CA THR A 196 -10.21 10.22 19.71
C THR A 196 -10.37 10.30 18.20
N LEU A 197 -11.62 10.14 17.72
CA LEU A 197 -11.95 10.28 16.30
C LEU A 197 -11.40 11.58 15.72
N GLU A 198 -11.65 12.72 16.39
CA GLU A 198 -11.23 14.05 15.93
C GLU A 198 -9.71 14.15 15.70
N ASN A 199 -8.90 13.71 16.68
CA ASN A 199 -7.44 13.81 16.57
C ASN A 199 -6.89 12.87 15.49
N SER A 200 -7.44 11.65 15.40
CA SER A 200 -7.03 10.67 14.39
C SER A 200 -7.41 11.13 12.98
N LEU A 201 -8.63 11.63 12.77
CA LEU A 201 -9.05 12.18 11.48
C LEU A 201 -8.22 13.41 11.10
N THR A 202 -7.95 14.32 12.04
CA THR A 202 -7.12 15.50 11.78
C THR A 202 -5.73 15.09 11.30
N THR A 203 -5.11 14.10 11.97
CA THR A 203 -3.76 13.63 11.62
C THR A 203 -3.74 12.89 10.28
N LEU A 204 -4.72 12.00 10.02
CA LEU A 204 -4.84 11.28 8.75
C LEU A 204 -5.00 12.25 7.58
N ASN A 205 -5.94 13.20 7.70
CA ASN A 205 -6.18 14.19 6.66
C ASN A 205 -4.94 15.07 6.43
N SER A 206 -4.25 15.49 7.50
CA SER A 206 -3.01 16.26 7.34
C SER A 206 -1.95 15.49 6.54
N TYR A 207 -1.76 14.19 6.79
CA TYR A 207 -0.80 13.39 6.03
C TYR A 207 -1.21 13.17 4.57
N ILE A 208 -2.51 12.99 4.32
CA ILE A 208 -3.04 12.83 2.97
C ILE A 208 -2.87 14.13 2.17
N GLU A 209 -3.23 15.27 2.74
CA GLU A 209 -3.11 16.57 2.05
C GLU A 209 -1.65 16.95 1.78
N THR A 210 -0.74 16.78 2.75
CA THR A 210 0.70 16.99 2.49
C THR A 210 1.19 16.11 1.34
N LEU A 211 0.80 14.83 1.30
CA LEU A 211 1.24 13.93 0.24
C LEU A 211 0.62 14.32 -1.12
N ARG A 212 -0.62 14.83 -1.16
CA ARG A 212 -1.23 15.37 -2.38
C ARG A 212 -0.48 16.58 -2.92
N GLU A 213 -0.15 17.53 -2.05
CA GLU A 213 0.63 18.72 -2.42
C GLU A 213 1.98 18.34 -3.04
N GLU A 214 2.61 17.27 -2.54
CA GLU A 214 3.92 16.80 -2.99
C GLU A 214 3.86 15.90 -4.24
N THR A 215 2.72 15.26 -4.54
CA THR A 215 2.61 14.20 -5.57
C THR A 215 1.62 14.54 -6.68
N GLY A 216 0.97 15.70 -6.62
CA GLY A 216 0.02 16.18 -7.61
C GLY A 216 -1.21 15.26 -7.68
N SER A 217 -1.49 14.74 -8.88
CA SER A 217 -2.72 13.97 -9.13
C SER A 217 -2.58 12.47 -8.91
N LEU A 218 -1.43 11.95 -8.46
CA LEU A 218 -1.20 10.51 -8.32
C LEU A 218 -2.17 9.83 -7.34
N LEU A 219 -2.40 10.46 -6.20
CA LEU A 219 -3.30 9.92 -5.17
C LEU A 219 -4.76 9.94 -5.63
N HIS A 220 -5.50 8.90 -5.24
CA HIS A 220 -6.94 8.84 -5.44
C HIS A 220 -7.65 10.02 -4.74
N PRO A 221 -8.72 10.59 -5.33
CA PRO A 221 -9.47 11.70 -4.74
C PRO A 221 -10.38 11.24 -3.59
N TYR A 222 -9.79 10.73 -2.51
CA TYR A 222 -10.51 10.34 -1.29
C TYR A 222 -9.78 10.88 -0.03
N PRO A 223 -10.45 11.54 0.93
CA PRO A 223 -11.90 11.65 1.10
C PRO A 223 -12.56 12.74 0.25
N ASN A 224 -11.76 13.59 -0.40
CA ASN A 224 -12.25 14.67 -1.24
C ASN A 224 -12.55 14.13 -2.64
N GLU A 225 -13.72 13.50 -2.81
CA GLU A 225 -14.27 13.25 -4.15
C GLU A 225 -14.86 14.57 -4.69
N PRO A 226 -14.68 14.91 -5.98
CA PRO A 226 -15.44 15.99 -6.62
C PRO A 226 -16.94 15.67 -6.73
#